data_AF-A0A9R0WJ31-F1
#
_entry.id   AF-A0A9R0WJ31-F1
#
_cell.length_a   1.000
_cell.length_b   1.000
_cell.length_c   1.000
_cell.angle_alpha   90.00
_cell.angle_beta   90.00
_cell.angle_gamma   90.00
#
_symmetry.space_group_name_H-M   'P 1'
#
loop_
_entity.id
_entity.type
_entity.pdbx_description
1 polymer ?
#
loop_
_entity_poly.entity_id
_entity_poly.type
_entity_poly.pdbx_seq_one_letter_code
_entity_poly.pdbx_strand_id
1 'polypeptide(L)'
;MAAASSSSCGGAGCGAHCSSSTSSSVEDAPEGILDRLSISGAAASCGKCGGGAVVVVAGGVGLCGECLRAQLFGKFKLAVTSNAMVRPTDSVLVAFSGGPASRVALQFIHEMRSKAIESWDASNSQALPVFNVGVAFVNESALLSKTECEVEQATEDIKSIVSSLLPGDKAMHLASLDDVFSSESKDGESRLRELVGMIADDTGREDLLQCLRMLSLQKIALENGYTKIMLGSCASTIACHVLSATVKGQGYSLPADIQYVDTRWEVPVVLPLRDCLAQELRLLCEFDSLKTQQLLDRPCSGINGLVASFVARLREENPSREHTIVRTAQKLKPFPFNKFSANGYHDFLPSRLRPKFQDVDNDESAFSELLCLICRSPFSESELQNLESTRHKSQKKIDLYTAYCCQSCHFQILPGGRDLYDHFFSLLPRFWTERVDTASASHSSLRDQIEDYLLEDDDDGN
;
A
#
# COMPACT_ATOMS: atom_id res chain seq x y z
N MET A 1 51.00 50.30 -5.35
CA MET A 1 51.61 48.97 -5.53
C MET A 1 50.76 48.20 -6.51
N ALA A 2 51.39 47.73 -7.58
CA ALA A 2 50.80 47.14 -8.79
C ALA A 2 50.17 45.76 -8.54
N ALA A 3 49.07 45.44 -9.29
CA ALA A 3 48.90 44.37 -10.30
C ALA A 3 48.98 42.92 -9.74
N ALA A 4 48.19 41.90 -10.14
CA ALA A 4 47.49 41.49 -11.37
C ALA A 4 46.44 40.42 -10.94
N SER A 5 45.19 40.28 -11.42
CA SER A 5 44.62 39.94 -12.75
C SER A 5 44.95 38.56 -13.32
N SER A 6 43.88 37.87 -13.79
CA SER A 6 43.75 36.71 -14.72
C SER A 6 43.56 35.32 -14.05
N SER A 7 42.76 34.37 -14.56
CA SER A 7 41.76 34.32 -15.64
C SER A 7 41.06 32.96 -15.65
N SER A 8 39.83 32.95 -16.18
CA SER A 8 38.98 31.83 -16.60
C SER A 8 39.62 30.86 -17.62
N CYS A 9 39.17 29.60 -17.59
CA CYS A 9 38.90 28.69 -18.73
C CYS A 9 38.35 27.37 -18.13
N GLY A 10 37.38 26.62 -18.67
CA GLY A 10 36.80 26.52 -20.00
C GLY A 10 36.36 25.05 -20.16
N GLY A 11 35.15 24.79 -20.63
CA GLY A 11 34.58 23.44 -20.73
C GLY A 11 35.20 22.57 -21.81
N ALA A 12 34.95 21.26 -21.72
CA ALA A 12 35.11 20.32 -22.81
C ALA A 12 34.04 19.22 -22.69
N GLY A 13 33.22 19.09 -23.73
CA GLY A 13 32.31 17.97 -23.92
C GLY A 13 32.99 16.79 -24.62
N CYS A 14 32.40 15.62 -24.45
CA CYS A 14 32.58 14.41 -25.24
C CYS A 14 31.19 13.75 -25.27
N GLY A 15 30.57 13.39 -26.40
CA GLY A 15 31.08 12.94 -27.69
C GLY A 15 30.53 11.53 -27.90
N ALA A 16 29.52 11.38 -28.76
CA ALA A 16 28.86 10.12 -29.04
C ALA A 16 29.76 9.18 -29.86
N HIS A 17 29.85 7.91 -29.45
CA HIS A 17 30.34 6.83 -30.30
C HIS A 17 29.50 5.57 -30.08
N CYS A 18 28.55 5.35 -31.00
CA CYS A 18 28.03 4.04 -31.32
C CYS A 18 29.05 3.31 -32.19
N SER A 19 29.32 2.04 -31.90
CA SER A 19 29.86 1.08 -32.86
C SER A 19 29.30 -0.30 -32.53
N SER A 20 28.54 -0.84 -33.48
CA SER A 20 27.96 -2.18 -33.48
C SER A 20 28.98 -3.22 -33.93
N SER A 21 29.02 -4.38 -33.27
CA SER A 21 29.37 -5.64 -33.93
C SER A 21 28.63 -6.80 -33.27
N THR A 22 27.71 -7.36 -34.05
CA THR A 22 26.98 -8.61 -33.85
C THR A 22 27.89 -9.84 -34.01
N SER A 23 27.83 -10.78 -33.06
CA SER A 23 27.98 -12.21 -33.35
C SER A 23 27.14 -13.04 -32.37
N SER A 24 26.31 -13.90 -32.96
CA SER A 24 25.30 -14.78 -32.37
C SER A 24 25.87 -16.12 -31.87
N SER A 25 25.41 -16.61 -30.72
CA SER A 25 24.99 -18.02 -30.47
C SER A 25 24.51 -18.17 -29.01
N VAL A 26 23.22 -18.44 -28.80
CA VAL A 26 22.56 -19.69 -28.35
C VAL A 26 22.76 -20.03 -26.87
N GLU A 27 21.64 -19.91 -26.13
CA GLU A 27 21.16 -20.58 -24.91
C GLU A 27 22.14 -20.96 -23.79
N ASP A 28 21.93 -20.35 -22.61
CA ASP A 28 21.73 -21.08 -21.36
C ASP A 28 21.03 -20.17 -20.33
N ALA A 29 20.04 -20.71 -19.62
CA ALA A 29 19.27 -20.04 -18.57
C ALA A 29 20.15 -19.80 -17.31
N PRO A 30 19.93 -18.72 -16.53
CA PRO A 30 20.51 -18.65 -15.20
C PRO A 30 19.45 -18.95 -14.14
N GLU A 31 19.64 -20.10 -13.49
CA GLU A 31 19.19 -20.39 -12.13
C GLU A 31 19.66 -19.30 -11.14
N GLY A 32 18.94 -19.19 -10.02
CA GLY A 32 19.04 -18.13 -9.03
C GLY A 32 20.46 -17.77 -8.58
N ILE A 33 20.83 -16.52 -8.85
CA ILE A 33 22.03 -15.90 -8.29
C ILE A 33 21.61 -15.20 -6.99
N LEU A 34 21.90 -15.85 -5.87
CA LEU A 34 21.92 -15.26 -4.53
C LEU A 34 22.93 -14.10 -4.52
N ASP A 35 22.43 -12.87 -4.43
CA ASP A 35 23.27 -11.70 -4.23
C ASP A 35 23.66 -11.58 -2.74
N ARG A 36 24.71 -12.30 -2.37
CA ARG A 36 25.43 -12.15 -1.09
C ARG A 36 26.20 -10.83 -1.12
N LEU A 37 25.62 -9.77 -0.53
CA LEU A 37 26.43 -8.62 -0.13
C LEU A 37 27.36 -9.05 1.02
N SER A 38 28.65 -8.91 0.76
CA SER A 38 29.76 -9.32 1.60
C SER A 38 29.57 -8.91 3.06
N ILE A 39 29.43 -9.90 3.94
CA ILE A 39 29.89 -9.79 5.32
C ILE A 39 31.37 -9.46 5.19
N SER A 40 31.74 -8.19 5.39
CA SER A 40 33.16 -7.83 5.40
C SER A 40 33.78 -8.58 6.58
N GLY A 41 34.50 -9.65 6.25
CA GLY A 41 35.29 -10.40 7.19
C GLY A 41 36.31 -9.47 7.81
N ALA A 42 36.30 -9.43 9.14
CA ALA A 42 37.27 -8.79 10.02
C ALA A 42 37.28 -7.24 10.07
N ALA A 43 36.89 -6.73 11.25
CA ALA A 43 37.29 -5.43 11.83
C ALA A 43 36.43 -4.17 11.58
N ALA A 44 35.10 -4.28 11.46
CA ALA A 44 34.20 -3.14 11.70
C ALA A 44 33.48 -3.32 13.04
N SER A 45 33.75 -2.46 14.02
CA SER A 45 32.97 -2.36 15.26
C SER A 45 31.64 -1.66 15.00
N CYS A 46 30.58 -2.01 15.73
CA CYS A 46 29.30 -1.35 15.55
C CYS A 46 29.42 0.16 15.88
N GLY A 47 28.95 1.02 14.97
CA GLY A 47 29.01 2.47 15.16
C GLY A 47 28.23 3.02 16.36
N LYS A 48 27.37 2.21 17.01
CA LYS A 48 26.64 2.57 18.23
C LYS A 48 27.19 1.94 19.50
N CYS A 49 27.41 0.62 19.52
CA CYS A 49 27.81 -0.10 20.73
C CYS A 49 29.28 -0.56 20.74
N GLY A 50 30.02 -0.40 19.64
CA GLY A 50 31.43 -0.77 19.54
C GLY A 50 31.72 -2.27 19.41
N GLY A 51 30.71 -3.14 19.35
CA GLY A 51 30.87 -4.60 19.29
C GLY A 51 29.92 -5.30 18.32
N GLY A 52 30.19 -6.60 18.07
CA GLY A 52 29.36 -7.48 17.26
C GLY A 52 29.70 -7.50 15.76
N ALA A 53 29.18 -8.50 15.05
CA ALA A 53 29.25 -8.55 13.60
C ALA A 53 28.43 -7.39 13.00
N VAL A 54 29.03 -6.67 12.06
CA VAL A 54 28.48 -5.43 11.52
C VAL A 54 27.96 -5.67 10.12
N VAL A 55 26.74 -5.18 9.85
CA VAL A 55 26.21 -5.04 8.50
C VAL A 55 26.13 -3.56 8.15
N VAL A 56 26.52 -3.22 6.93
CA VAL A 56 26.45 -1.86 6.41
C VAL A 56 25.00 -1.55 6.09
N VAL A 57 24.44 -0.59 6.83
CA VAL A 57 23.08 -0.09 6.60
C VAL A 57 23.12 1.11 5.66
N ALA A 58 22.00 1.42 5.00
CA ALA A 58 21.86 2.61 4.19
C ALA A 58 22.30 3.86 4.97
N GLY A 59 23.30 4.57 4.45
CA GLY A 59 24.00 5.66 5.15
C GLY A 59 25.45 5.33 5.55
N GLY A 60 25.95 4.13 5.25
CA GLY A 60 27.36 3.75 5.42
C GLY A 60 27.77 3.45 6.87
N VAL A 61 26.83 3.51 7.82
CA VAL A 61 27.08 3.17 9.21
C VAL A 61 26.88 1.67 9.39
N GLY A 62 27.93 1.02 9.89
CA GLY A 62 27.89 -0.37 10.28
C GLY A 62 27.15 -0.58 11.61
N LEU A 63 26.08 -1.39 11.61
CA LEU A 63 25.31 -1.74 12.81
C LEU A 63 25.35 -3.24 13.09
N CYS A 64 25.42 -3.62 14.36
CA CYS A 64 25.15 -5.00 14.78
C CYS A 64 23.63 -5.27 14.78
N GLY A 65 23.24 -6.55 14.82
CA GLY A 65 21.84 -6.97 14.79
C GLY A 65 20.97 -6.29 15.86
N GLU A 66 21.45 -6.21 17.11
CA GLU A 66 20.72 -5.57 18.21
C GLU A 66 20.52 -4.06 17.98
N CYS A 67 21.56 -3.37 17.49
CA CYS A 67 21.48 -1.94 17.20
C CYS A 67 20.58 -1.63 15.99
N LEU A 68 20.57 -2.52 14.99
CA LEU A 68 19.65 -2.45 13.85
C LEU A 68 18.22 -2.66 14.31
N ARG A 69 17.96 -3.69 15.13
CA ARG A 69 16.63 -3.95 15.72
C ARG A 69 16.13 -2.75 16.52
N ALA A 70 16.95 -2.21 17.42
CA ALA A 70 16.59 -1.04 18.22
C ALA A 70 16.29 0.20 17.36
N GLN A 71 17.04 0.40 16.27
CA GLN A 71 16.79 1.47 15.30
C GLN A 71 15.46 1.29 14.58
N LEU A 72 15.20 0.11 14.03
CA LEU A 72 13.97 -0.18 13.27
C LEU A 72 12.74 -0.15 14.18
N PHE A 73 12.83 -0.74 15.38
CA PHE A 73 11.76 -0.68 16.37
C PHE A 73 11.51 0.76 16.84
N GLY A 74 12.57 1.56 17.00
CA GLY A 74 12.46 2.99 17.30
C GLY A 74 11.73 3.78 16.21
N LYS A 75 12.07 3.56 14.93
CA LYS A 75 11.35 4.14 13.78
C LYS A 75 9.88 3.73 13.77
N PHE A 76 9.59 2.44 13.94
CA PHE A 76 8.23 1.89 13.98
C PHE A 76 7.41 2.52 15.11
N LYS A 77 7.94 2.51 16.35
CA LYS A 77 7.25 3.08 17.52
C LYS A 77 7.00 4.57 17.35
N LEU A 78 7.98 5.32 16.84
CA LEU A 78 7.82 6.74 16.55
C LEU A 78 6.70 6.95 15.53
N ALA A 79 6.70 6.21 14.42
CA ALA A 79 5.66 6.32 13.39
C ALA A 79 4.26 6.01 13.93
N VAL A 80 4.12 4.95 14.73
CA VAL A 80 2.84 4.59 15.37
C VAL A 80 2.33 5.70 16.29
N THR A 81 3.20 6.21 17.16
CA THR A 81 2.81 7.19 18.19
C THR A 81 2.62 8.60 17.65
N SER A 82 3.44 9.04 16.70
CA SER A 82 3.36 10.39 16.13
C SER A 82 2.15 10.59 15.22
N ASN A 83 1.65 9.51 14.59
CA ASN A 83 0.66 9.63 13.53
C ASN A 83 -0.73 9.18 13.87
N ALA A 84 -1.00 8.59 15.04
CA ALA A 84 -2.36 8.12 15.24
C ALA A 84 -2.58 6.68 15.66
N MET A 85 -1.63 5.83 15.25
CA MET A 85 -1.99 4.61 14.49
C MET A 85 -2.54 3.50 15.37
N VAL A 86 -2.19 3.47 16.65
CA VAL A 86 -2.67 2.46 17.59
C VAL A 86 -3.03 3.15 18.90
N ARG A 87 -4.30 3.01 19.30
CA ARG A 87 -4.87 3.46 20.56
C ARG A 87 -5.12 2.26 21.47
N PRO A 88 -5.11 2.44 22.79
CA PRO A 88 -5.39 1.37 23.76
C PRO A 88 -6.70 0.59 23.50
N THR A 89 -7.75 1.27 23.03
CA THR A 89 -9.06 0.66 22.72
C THR A 89 -9.17 0.05 21.33
N ASP A 90 -8.12 0.14 20.50
CA ASP A 90 -8.21 -0.31 19.12
C ASP A 90 -8.15 -1.82 18.99
N SER A 91 -8.77 -2.31 17.92
CA SER A 91 -8.53 -3.64 17.38
C SER A 91 -7.82 -3.50 16.04
N VAL A 92 -6.62 -4.05 15.90
CA VAL A 92 -5.75 -3.87 14.74
C VAL A 92 -5.61 -5.18 13.98
N LEU A 93 -5.97 -5.17 12.69
CA LEU A 93 -5.76 -6.28 11.77
C LEU A 93 -4.43 -6.10 11.05
N VAL A 94 -3.48 -7.01 11.24
CA VAL A 94 -2.20 -6.99 10.51
C VAL A 94 -2.37 -7.78 9.22
N ALA A 95 -2.20 -7.11 8.07
CA ALA A 95 -2.15 -7.78 6.78
C ALA A 95 -0.80 -8.49 6.62
N PHE A 96 -0.83 -9.82 6.67
CA PHE A 96 0.34 -10.66 6.58
C PHE A 96 0.45 -11.26 5.19
N SER A 97 1.59 -11.05 4.53
CA SER A 97 1.86 -11.58 3.19
C SER A 97 2.92 -12.71 3.19
N GLY A 98 3.57 -12.95 4.33
CA GLY A 98 4.71 -13.88 4.44
C GLY A 98 6.08 -13.22 4.26
N GLY A 99 6.15 -12.09 3.55
CA GLY A 99 7.41 -11.39 3.28
C GLY A 99 8.06 -10.75 4.52
N PRO A 100 9.33 -10.30 4.41
CA PRO A 100 10.06 -9.72 5.54
C PRO A 100 9.36 -8.53 6.19
N ALA A 101 8.77 -7.64 5.40
CA ALA A 101 8.15 -6.43 5.94
C ALA A 101 6.88 -6.73 6.75
N SER A 102 6.01 -7.62 6.27
CA SER A 102 4.82 -8.05 7.04
C SER A 102 5.21 -8.88 8.27
N ARG A 103 6.28 -9.69 8.19
CA ARG A 103 6.84 -10.43 9.33
C ARG A 103 7.41 -9.53 10.43
N VAL A 104 8.13 -8.47 10.06
CA VAL A 104 8.66 -7.48 11.01
C VAL A 104 7.53 -6.63 11.59
N ALA A 105 6.55 -6.20 10.78
CA ALA A 105 5.38 -5.47 11.28
C ALA A 105 4.65 -6.27 12.37
N LEU A 106 4.41 -7.56 12.13
CA LEU A 106 3.82 -8.48 13.09
C LEU A 106 4.68 -8.65 14.36
N GLN A 107 6.01 -8.74 14.22
CA GLN A 107 6.91 -8.84 15.37
C GLN A 107 6.85 -7.59 16.25
N PHE A 108 6.90 -6.40 15.64
CA PHE A 108 6.99 -5.15 16.36
C PHE A 108 5.67 -4.74 17.00
N ILE A 109 4.53 -4.96 16.34
CA ILE A 109 3.21 -4.74 16.95
C ILE A 109 2.97 -5.69 18.13
N HIS A 110 3.42 -6.94 18.01
CA HIS A 110 3.38 -7.91 19.10
C HIS A 110 4.25 -7.47 20.28
N GLU A 111 5.50 -7.07 20.04
CA GLU A 111 6.40 -6.58 21.10
C GLU A 111 5.84 -5.33 21.79
N MET A 112 5.25 -4.41 21.03
CA MET A 112 4.60 -3.22 21.59
C MET A 112 3.39 -3.59 22.46
N ARG A 113 2.62 -4.61 22.06
CA ARG A 113 1.50 -5.14 22.85
C ARG A 113 2.00 -5.80 24.13
N SER A 114 2.99 -6.68 24.06
CA SER A 114 3.54 -7.37 25.24
C SER A 114 4.04 -6.38 26.29
N LYS A 115 4.78 -5.35 25.87
CA LYS A 115 5.24 -4.28 26.78
C LYS A 115 4.10 -3.47 27.40
N ALA A 116 2.99 -3.29 26.68
CA ALA A 116 1.80 -2.64 27.21
C ALA A 116 1.09 -3.51 28.25
N ILE A 117 1.04 -4.84 28.05
CA ILE A 117 0.49 -5.81 29.01
C ILE A 117 1.35 -5.85 30.28
N GLU A 118 2.67 -5.96 30.15
CA GLU A 118 3.58 -5.94 31.31
C GLU A 118 3.44 -4.65 32.14
N SER A 119 3.25 -3.52 31.47
CA SER A 119 2.98 -2.23 32.13
C SER A 119 1.59 -2.18 32.79
N TRP A 120 0.60 -2.88 32.21
CA TRP A 120 -0.74 -3.04 32.77
C TRP A 120 -0.70 -3.87 34.07
N ASP A 121 -0.04 -5.03 34.05
CA ASP A 121 0.12 -5.90 35.23
C ASP A 121 0.84 -5.18 36.39
N ALA A 122 1.79 -4.31 36.06
CA ALA A 122 2.58 -3.58 37.06
C ALA A 122 1.85 -2.40 37.73
N SER A 123 0.81 -1.81 37.09
CA SER A 123 0.30 -0.48 37.48
C SER A 123 -0.95 -0.46 38.36
N ASN A 124 -1.69 -1.57 38.50
CA ASN A 124 -2.76 -1.88 39.48
C ASN A 124 -3.83 -0.81 39.84
N SER A 125 -3.84 0.39 39.24
CA SER A 125 -4.62 1.53 39.74
C SER A 125 -5.13 2.54 38.70
N GLN A 126 -4.80 2.44 37.41
CA GLN A 126 -5.47 3.19 36.34
C GLN A 126 -5.28 2.47 35.00
N ALA A 127 -6.10 1.46 34.74
CA ALA A 127 -6.00 0.56 33.61
C ALA A 127 -6.49 1.23 32.31
N LEU A 128 -5.60 1.42 31.34
CA LEU A 128 -6.00 1.62 29.94
C LEU A 128 -6.16 0.24 29.29
N PRO A 129 -7.20 0.01 28.45
CA PRO A 129 -7.36 -1.24 27.71
C PRO A 129 -6.12 -1.54 26.86
N VAL A 130 -5.72 -2.80 26.73
CA VAL A 130 -4.68 -3.16 25.75
C VAL A 130 -5.34 -3.40 24.40
N PHE A 131 -4.76 -2.85 23.34
CA PHE A 131 -5.28 -3.02 21.99
C PHE A 131 -5.23 -4.48 21.55
N ASN A 132 -6.22 -4.89 20.74
CA ASN A 132 -6.31 -6.22 20.18
C ASN A 132 -5.53 -6.30 18.87
N VAL A 133 -4.95 -7.47 18.60
CA VAL A 133 -4.19 -7.74 17.37
C VAL A 133 -4.69 -9.02 16.74
N GLY A 134 -5.13 -8.92 15.50
CA GLY A 134 -5.42 -10.05 14.62
C GLY A 134 -4.47 -10.07 13.42
N VAL A 135 -4.43 -11.20 12.74
CA VAL A 135 -3.62 -11.40 11.53
C VAL A 135 -4.51 -11.87 10.41
N ALA A 136 -4.45 -11.26 9.23
CA ALA A 136 -5.12 -11.73 8.03
C ALA A 136 -4.09 -12.11 6.97
N PHE A 137 -4.30 -13.27 6.36
CA PHE A 137 -3.60 -13.69 5.15
C PHE A 137 -4.63 -13.96 4.05
N VAL A 138 -4.45 -13.29 2.92
CA VAL A 138 -5.30 -13.44 1.74
C VAL A 138 -4.57 -14.35 0.75
N ASN A 139 -5.16 -15.51 0.49
CA ASN A 139 -4.63 -16.48 -0.45
C ASN A 139 -5.03 -16.11 -1.89
N GLU A 140 -4.03 -16.04 -2.77
CA GLU A 140 -4.20 -15.69 -4.19
C GLU A 140 -3.88 -16.87 -5.10
N SER A 141 -3.78 -18.09 -4.55
CA SER A 141 -3.43 -19.29 -5.29
C SER A 141 -4.35 -19.59 -6.47
N ALA A 142 -5.61 -19.16 -6.42
CA ALA A 142 -6.56 -19.24 -7.52
C ALA A 142 -6.05 -18.58 -8.83
N LEU A 143 -5.09 -17.68 -8.75
CA LEU A 143 -4.51 -16.99 -9.92
C LEU A 143 -3.04 -17.32 -10.12
N LEU A 144 -2.48 -18.18 -9.27
CA LEU A 144 -1.10 -18.60 -9.33
C LEU A 144 -1.03 -20.04 -9.84
N SER A 145 -0.02 -20.34 -10.65
CA SER A 145 0.31 -21.70 -11.06
C SER A 145 1.07 -22.45 -9.96
N LYS A 146 0.59 -22.38 -8.71
CA LYS A 146 1.19 -23.09 -7.55
C LYS A 146 0.45 -24.38 -7.28
N THR A 147 1.18 -25.37 -6.76
CA THR A 147 0.57 -26.66 -6.41
C THR A 147 -0.21 -26.55 -5.10
N GLU A 148 -1.26 -27.36 -4.94
CA GLU A 148 -2.06 -27.38 -3.71
C GLU A 148 -1.19 -27.64 -2.47
N CYS A 149 -0.22 -28.56 -2.57
CA CYS A 149 0.73 -28.87 -1.51
C CYS A 149 1.58 -27.65 -1.08
N GLU A 150 2.04 -26.83 -2.02
CA GLU A 150 2.78 -25.60 -1.69
C GLU A 150 1.92 -24.58 -0.94
N VAL A 151 0.65 -24.47 -1.31
CA VAL A 151 -0.31 -23.55 -0.68
C VAL A 151 -0.65 -24.02 0.74
N GLU A 152 -0.85 -25.32 0.92
CA GLU A 152 -1.08 -25.93 2.24
C GLU A 152 0.12 -25.73 3.15
N GLN A 153 1.33 -26.07 2.68
CA GLN A 153 2.56 -25.90 3.46
C GLN A 153 2.80 -24.44 3.85
N ALA A 154 2.59 -23.50 2.91
CA ALA A 154 2.72 -22.08 3.20
C ALA A 154 1.68 -21.62 4.24
N THR A 155 0.44 -22.12 4.15
CA THR A 155 -0.63 -21.80 5.11
C THR A 155 -0.29 -22.32 6.50
N GLU A 156 0.20 -23.54 6.61
CA GLU A 156 0.68 -24.12 7.87
C GLU A 156 1.87 -23.36 8.45
N ASP A 157 2.81 -22.96 7.60
CA ASP A 157 3.96 -22.16 8.00
C ASP A 157 3.54 -20.80 8.57
N ILE A 158 2.55 -20.14 7.94
CA ILE A 158 2.00 -18.87 8.43
C ILE A 158 1.29 -19.09 9.77
N LYS A 159 0.48 -20.16 9.91
CA LYS A 159 -0.16 -20.52 11.19
C LYS A 159 0.89 -20.71 12.28
N SER A 160 1.95 -21.45 12.00
CA SER A 160 3.05 -21.69 12.93
C SER A 160 3.75 -20.38 13.34
N ILE A 161 4.01 -19.48 12.38
CA ILE A 161 4.58 -18.15 12.67
C ILE A 161 3.69 -17.37 13.65
N VAL A 162 2.38 -17.30 13.40
CA VAL A 162 1.45 -16.54 14.25
C VAL A 162 1.34 -17.16 15.64
N SER A 163 1.24 -18.48 15.73
CA SER A 163 1.15 -19.23 16.99
C SER A 163 2.43 -19.16 17.82
N SER A 164 3.60 -18.98 17.20
CA SER A 164 4.89 -18.86 17.92
C SER A 164 5.02 -17.56 18.74
N LEU A 165 4.18 -16.56 18.48
CA LEU A 165 4.25 -15.25 19.12
C LEU A 165 3.45 -15.22 20.43
N LEU A 166 4.05 -15.69 21.52
CA LEU A 166 3.50 -15.57 22.88
C LEU A 166 3.81 -14.20 23.51
N PRO A 167 2.97 -13.65 24.43
CA PRO A 167 1.70 -14.16 24.94
C PRO A 167 0.48 -13.73 24.11
N GLY A 168 -0.55 -14.57 24.09
CA GLY A 168 -1.89 -14.25 23.59
C GLY A 168 -2.26 -14.93 22.27
N ASP A 169 -3.43 -15.58 22.26
CA ASP A 169 -4.07 -16.07 21.04
C ASP A 169 -4.40 -14.88 20.14
N LYS A 170 -3.67 -14.76 19.03
CA LYS A 170 -4.01 -13.82 17.97
C LYS A 170 -5.01 -14.52 17.06
N ALA A 171 -6.16 -13.90 16.83
CA ALA A 171 -7.09 -14.40 15.83
C ALA A 171 -6.38 -14.37 14.46
N MET A 172 -6.30 -15.52 13.81
CA MET A 172 -5.73 -15.66 12.47
C MET A 172 -6.87 -15.91 11.48
N HIS A 173 -6.95 -15.04 10.47
CA HIS A 173 -7.95 -15.05 9.43
C HIS A 173 -7.30 -15.50 8.13
N LEU A 174 -7.79 -16.60 7.57
CA LEU A 174 -7.40 -17.11 6.27
C LEU A 174 -8.58 -16.92 5.33
N ALA A 175 -8.40 -16.09 4.31
CA ALA A 175 -9.40 -15.87 3.29
C ALA A 175 -8.80 -16.17 1.92
N SER A 176 -9.59 -16.74 1.02
CA SER A 176 -9.24 -16.81 -0.39
C SER A 176 -9.64 -15.51 -1.09
N LEU A 177 -8.92 -15.12 -2.14
CA LEU A 177 -9.23 -13.87 -2.85
C LEU A 177 -10.64 -13.91 -3.47
N ASP A 178 -11.12 -15.09 -3.89
CA ASP A 178 -12.46 -15.28 -4.41
C ASP A 178 -13.57 -15.14 -3.36
N ASP A 179 -13.23 -15.09 -2.05
CA ASP A 179 -14.22 -14.88 -0.99
C ASP A 179 -14.89 -13.50 -1.05
N VAL A 180 -14.33 -12.58 -1.82
CA VAL A 180 -14.97 -11.28 -2.12
C VAL A 180 -16.27 -11.45 -2.92
N PHE A 181 -16.48 -12.61 -3.55
CA PHE A 181 -17.67 -12.95 -4.35
C PHE A 181 -18.66 -13.90 -3.64
N SER A 182 -18.35 -14.43 -2.44
CA SER A 182 -19.12 -15.54 -1.83
C SER A 182 -20.61 -15.23 -1.56
N SER A 183 -21.01 -13.96 -1.53
CA SER A 183 -22.42 -13.57 -1.39
C SER A 183 -23.22 -13.70 -2.69
N GLU A 184 -22.56 -13.96 -3.83
CA GLU A 184 -23.16 -13.83 -5.16
C GLU A 184 -23.22 -15.12 -5.97
N SER A 185 -22.21 -16.00 -5.84
CA SER A 185 -22.18 -17.28 -6.54
C SER A 185 -21.53 -18.38 -5.69
N LYS A 186 -21.85 -19.64 -6.01
CA LYS A 186 -21.16 -20.80 -5.43
C LYS A 186 -19.79 -21.06 -6.07
N ASP A 187 -19.42 -20.27 -7.08
CA ASP A 187 -18.23 -20.46 -7.91
C ASP A 187 -17.49 -19.12 -8.05
N GLY A 188 -16.96 -18.64 -6.92
CA GLY A 188 -16.22 -17.37 -6.86
C GLY A 188 -14.88 -17.44 -7.59
N GLU A 189 -14.26 -18.63 -7.60
CA GLU A 189 -12.95 -18.85 -8.22
C GLU A 189 -13.01 -18.71 -9.75
N SER A 190 -14.03 -19.28 -10.41
CA SER A 190 -14.20 -19.11 -11.85
C SER A 190 -14.49 -17.66 -12.22
N ARG A 191 -15.34 -16.99 -11.44
CA ARG A 191 -15.67 -15.57 -11.60
C ARG A 191 -14.44 -14.68 -11.47
N LEU A 192 -13.58 -14.95 -10.48
CA LEU A 192 -12.30 -14.24 -10.31
C LEU A 192 -11.38 -14.43 -11.53
N ARG A 193 -11.23 -15.67 -12.01
CA ARG A 193 -10.42 -15.98 -13.19
C ARG A 193 -10.96 -15.30 -14.45
N GLU A 194 -12.27 -15.32 -14.62
CA GLU A 194 -12.95 -14.66 -15.74
C GLU A 194 -12.73 -13.15 -15.69
N LEU A 195 -12.98 -12.51 -14.55
CA LEU A 195 -12.80 -11.06 -14.37
C LEU A 195 -11.37 -10.62 -14.70
N VAL A 196 -10.37 -11.32 -14.16
CA VAL A 196 -8.95 -11.02 -14.41
C VAL A 196 -8.58 -11.32 -15.86
N GLY A 197 -9.15 -12.36 -16.46
CA GLY A 197 -8.93 -12.76 -17.84
C GLY A 197 -9.48 -11.78 -18.88
N MET A 198 -10.48 -10.96 -18.52
CA MET A 198 -11.02 -9.91 -19.39
C MET A 198 -10.05 -8.72 -19.57
N ILE A 199 -9.08 -8.56 -18.68
CA ILE A 199 -8.14 -7.43 -18.71
C ILE A 199 -6.93 -7.78 -19.57
N ALA A 200 -6.75 -7.05 -20.66
CA ALA A 200 -5.64 -7.28 -21.59
C ALA A 200 -4.29 -6.82 -21.02
N ASP A 201 -4.25 -5.71 -20.29
CA ASP A 201 -3.03 -5.12 -19.75
C ASP A 201 -2.54 -5.84 -18.48
N ASP A 202 -1.28 -6.28 -18.51
CA ASP A 202 -0.59 -6.92 -17.39
C ASP A 202 -0.58 -6.05 -16.13
N THR A 203 -0.33 -4.75 -16.30
CA THR A 203 -0.28 -3.80 -15.19
C THR A 203 -1.66 -3.64 -14.56
N GLY A 204 -2.71 -3.54 -15.39
CA GLY A 204 -4.10 -3.49 -14.95
C GLY A 204 -4.54 -4.75 -14.20
N ARG A 205 -4.10 -5.94 -14.61
CA ARG A 205 -4.36 -7.18 -13.87
C ARG A 205 -3.75 -7.14 -12.47
N GLU A 206 -2.50 -6.72 -12.34
CA GLU A 206 -1.85 -6.60 -11.03
C GLU A 206 -2.51 -5.55 -10.13
N ASP A 207 -2.86 -4.39 -10.71
CA ASP A 207 -3.50 -3.31 -9.98
C ASP A 207 -4.91 -3.71 -9.50
N LEU A 208 -5.68 -4.43 -10.34
CA LEU A 208 -6.98 -4.99 -9.94
C LEU A 208 -6.81 -5.96 -8.76
N LEU A 209 -5.79 -6.84 -8.80
CA LEU A 209 -5.53 -7.78 -7.71
C LEU A 209 -5.19 -7.09 -6.40
N GLN A 210 -4.42 -6.01 -6.45
CA GLN A 210 -4.17 -5.19 -5.27
C GLN A 210 -5.46 -4.58 -4.71
N CYS A 211 -6.38 -4.13 -5.57
CA CYS A 211 -7.68 -3.60 -5.17
C CYS A 211 -8.55 -4.69 -4.52
N LEU A 212 -8.62 -5.89 -5.11
CA LEU A 212 -9.37 -7.03 -4.57
C LEU A 212 -8.79 -7.51 -3.24
N ARG A 213 -7.46 -7.53 -3.09
CA ARG A 213 -6.79 -7.85 -1.82
C ARG A 213 -7.18 -6.86 -0.73
N MET A 214 -7.17 -5.56 -1.03
CA MET A 214 -7.61 -4.54 -0.07
C MET A 214 -9.08 -4.74 0.29
N LEU A 215 -9.94 -5.05 -0.68
CA LEU A 215 -11.35 -5.36 -0.42
C LEU A 215 -11.53 -6.56 0.52
N SER A 216 -10.79 -7.65 0.30
CA SER A 216 -10.80 -8.83 1.17
C SER A 216 -10.37 -8.46 2.60
N LEU A 217 -9.29 -7.67 2.75
CA LEU A 217 -8.84 -7.19 4.06
C LEU A 217 -9.90 -6.31 4.76
N GLN A 218 -10.57 -5.43 4.02
CA GLN A 218 -11.67 -4.60 4.55
C GLN A 218 -12.85 -5.45 5.02
N LYS A 219 -13.23 -6.48 4.24
CA LYS A 219 -14.29 -7.42 4.61
C LYS A 219 -13.97 -8.16 5.91
N ILE A 220 -12.78 -8.76 6.00
CA ILE A 220 -12.31 -9.45 7.21
C ILE A 220 -12.31 -8.48 8.41
N ALA A 221 -11.84 -7.26 8.19
CA ALA A 221 -11.77 -6.25 9.24
C ALA A 221 -13.16 -5.90 9.79
N LEU A 222 -14.12 -5.63 8.91
CA LEU A 222 -15.49 -5.26 9.28
C LEU A 222 -16.23 -6.41 9.97
N GLU A 223 -16.17 -7.63 9.43
CA GLU A 223 -16.87 -8.80 9.97
C GLU A 223 -16.40 -9.19 11.37
N ASN A 224 -15.14 -8.88 11.71
CA ASN A 224 -14.52 -9.22 12.99
C ASN A 224 -14.33 -8.01 13.92
N GLY A 225 -14.88 -6.85 13.58
CA GLY A 225 -14.84 -5.65 14.43
C GLY A 225 -13.45 -5.04 14.61
N TYR A 226 -12.56 -5.16 13.61
CA TYR A 226 -11.29 -4.46 13.61
C TYR A 226 -11.47 -2.99 13.27
N THR A 227 -10.77 -2.14 14.01
CA THR A 227 -10.83 -0.68 13.89
C THR A 227 -9.78 -0.12 12.93
N LYS A 228 -8.72 -0.87 12.63
CA LYS A 228 -7.60 -0.45 11.77
C LYS A 228 -6.98 -1.64 11.05
N ILE A 229 -6.48 -1.40 9.84
CA ILE A 229 -5.68 -2.36 9.07
C ILE A 229 -4.24 -1.85 9.00
N MET A 230 -3.30 -2.67 9.45
CA MET A 230 -1.87 -2.38 9.42
C MET A 230 -1.22 -3.14 8.25
N LEU A 231 -0.60 -2.41 7.32
CA LEU A 231 0.13 -3.01 6.20
C LEU A 231 1.64 -2.99 6.44
N GLY A 232 2.32 -3.99 5.88
CA GLY A 232 3.78 -4.07 5.85
C GLY A 232 4.45 -3.20 4.77
N SER A 233 3.80 -2.16 4.24
CA SER A 233 4.38 -1.33 3.18
C SER A 233 5.59 -0.56 3.69
N CYS A 234 6.75 -0.85 3.11
CA CYS A 234 8.03 -0.25 3.48
C CYS A 234 8.47 0.85 2.50
N ALA A 235 9.52 1.59 2.82
CA ALA A 235 10.02 2.68 1.99
C ALA A 235 10.34 2.24 0.56
N SER A 236 10.90 1.03 0.39
CA SER A 236 11.21 0.45 -0.92
C SER A 236 9.94 0.16 -1.74
N THR A 237 8.92 -0.42 -1.11
CA THR A 237 7.61 -0.66 -1.76
C THR A 237 6.96 0.65 -2.18
N ILE A 238 7.02 1.66 -1.31
CA ILE A 238 6.46 2.99 -1.60
C ILE A 238 7.25 3.70 -2.69
N ALA A 239 8.58 3.56 -2.75
CA ALA A 239 9.39 4.11 -3.83
C ALA A 239 8.98 3.52 -5.20
N CYS A 240 8.76 2.21 -5.26
CA CYS A 240 8.20 1.58 -6.45
C CYS A 240 6.82 2.15 -6.77
N HIS A 241 5.90 2.19 -5.79
CA HIS A 241 4.54 2.72 -5.97
C HIS A 241 4.54 4.16 -6.51
N VAL A 242 5.38 5.04 -5.95
CA VAL A 242 5.51 6.43 -6.39
C VAL A 242 5.83 6.52 -7.87
N LEU A 243 6.83 5.76 -8.34
CA LEU A 243 7.23 5.80 -9.74
C LEU A 243 6.19 5.14 -10.64
N SER A 244 5.63 3.99 -10.26
CA SER A 244 4.60 3.31 -11.06
C SER A 244 3.33 4.15 -11.16
N ALA A 245 2.82 4.70 -10.05
CA ALA A 245 1.67 5.59 -10.05
C ALA A 245 1.91 6.84 -10.91
N THR A 246 3.10 7.43 -10.85
CA THR A 246 3.46 8.59 -11.69
C THR A 246 3.41 8.25 -13.17
N VAL A 247 4.01 7.12 -13.57
CA VAL A 247 4.01 6.65 -14.97
C VAL A 247 2.60 6.30 -15.45
N LYS A 248 1.73 5.82 -14.57
CA LYS A 248 0.32 5.53 -14.86
C LYS A 248 -0.59 6.76 -14.88
N GLY A 249 -0.05 7.97 -14.69
CA GLY A 249 -0.83 9.20 -14.68
C GLY A 249 -1.61 9.46 -13.39
N GLN A 250 -1.30 8.75 -12.30
CA GLN A 250 -1.97 8.87 -10.99
C GLN A 250 -1.36 9.99 -10.11
N GLY A 251 -0.80 11.04 -10.72
CA GLY A 251 -0.09 12.10 -10.00
C GLY A 251 -0.96 12.87 -8.99
N TYR A 252 -2.24 13.07 -9.32
CA TYR A 252 -3.20 13.73 -8.43
C TYR A 252 -3.54 12.86 -7.21
N SER A 253 -3.77 11.56 -7.40
CA SER A 253 -4.16 10.63 -6.33
C SER A 253 -2.98 10.11 -5.52
N LEU A 254 -1.76 10.16 -6.05
CA LEU A 254 -0.54 9.64 -5.41
C LEU A 254 -0.36 10.07 -3.93
N PRO A 255 -0.61 11.33 -3.53
CA PRO A 255 -0.46 11.75 -2.14
C PRO A 255 -1.36 10.98 -1.18
N ALA A 256 -2.46 10.39 -1.66
CA ALA A 256 -3.39 9.62 -0.86
C ALA A 256 -2.79 8.29 -0.38
N ASP A 257 -1.91 7.67 -1.17
CA ASP A 257 -1.43 6.30 -0.94
C ASP A 257 -0.09 6.25 -0.18
N ILE A 258 0.65 7.36 -0.13
CA ILE A 258 2.02 7.40 0.41
C ILE A 258 2.10 7.90 1.86
N GLN A 259 0.97 8.19 2.49
CA GLN A 259 0.92 8.73 3.85
C GLN A 259 0.91 7.61 4.89
N TYR A 260 1.15 7.99 6.14
CA TYR A 260 1.10 7.04 7.26
C TYR A 260 -0.29 6.48 7.55
N VAL A 261 -1.33 7.24 7.19
CA VAL A 261 -2.73 6.97 7.49
C VAL A 261 -3.54 7.22 6.23
N ASP A 262 -4.51 6.36 5.99
CA ASP A 262 -5.51 6.49 4.93
C ASP A 262 -6.89 6.13 5.49
N THR A 263 -7.73 7.14 5.70
CA THR A 263 -9.11 6.99 6.18
C THR A 263 -10.16 7.06 5.05
N ARG A 264 -9.78 6.89 3.78
CA ARG A 264 -10.75 6.73 2.67
C ARG A 264 -11.52 5.42 2.76
N TRP A 265 -10.97 4.45 3.47
CA TRP A 265 -11.55 3.14 3.67
C TRP A 265 -12.42 3.12 4.92
N GLU A 266 -13.44 2.26 4.93
CA GLU A 266 -14.33 2.09 6.10
C GLU A 266 -13.52 1.73 7.35
N VAL A 267 -12.57 0.81 7.21
CA VAL A 267 -11.54 0.54 8.22
C VAL A 267 -10.25 1.23 7.79
N PRO A 268 -9.79 2.27 8.54
CA PRO A 268 -8.58 3.01 8.20
C PRO A 268 -7.34 2.13 8.06
N VAL A 269 -6.51 2.48 7.08
CA VAL A 269 -5.26 1.78 6.78
C VAL A 269 -4.07 2.57 7.34
N VAL A 270 -3.10 1.87 7.95
CA VAL A 270 -1.90 2.48 8.55
C VAL A 270 -0.61 1.80 8.08
N LEU A 271 0.44 2.61 7.85
CA LEU A 271 1.74 2.18 7.30
C LEU A 271 2.89 2.46 8.30
N PRO A 272 3.11 1.62 9.32
CA PRO A 272 4.12 1.89 10.35
C PRO A 272 5.57 1.65 9.89
N LEU A 273 5.78 0.88 8.82
CA LEU A 273 7.11 0.60 8.26
C LEU A 273 7.51 1.52 7.10
N ARG A 274 6.73 2.59 6.87
CA ARG A 274 6.88 3.51 5.73
C ARG A 274 8.31 4.04 5.52
N ASP A 275 9.07 4.25 6.60
CA ASP A 275 10.42 4.81 6.55
C ASP A 275 11.53 3.78 6.85
N CYS A 276 11.19 2.49 6.78
CA CYS A 276 12.14 1.37 6.86
C CYS A 276 12.40 0.81 5.46
N LEU A 277 13.66 0.49 5.13
CA LEU A 277 14.00 -0.08 3.82
C LEU A 277 13.77 -1.59 3.81
N ALA A 278 13.37 -2.14 2.66
CA ALA A 278 13.14 -3.59 2.54
C ALA A 278 14.38 -4.41 2.90
N GLN A 279 15.57 -3.93 2.53
CA GLN A 279 16.84 -4.61 2.85
C GLN A 279 17.12 -4.63 4.36
N GLU A 280 16.86 -3.53 5.08
CA GLU A 280 17.01 -3.49 6.54
C GLU A 280 16.06 -4.48 7.23
N LEU A 281 14.82 -4.60 6.72
CA LEU A 281 13.81 -5.52 7.24
C LEU A 281 14.18 -6.98 6.96
N ARG A 282 14.74 -7.28 5.78
CA ARG A 282 15.26 -8.61 5.44
C ARG A 282 16.42 -9.02 6.35
N LEU A 283 17.40 -8.13 6.54
CA LEU A 283 18.53 -8.37 7.43
C LEU A 283 18.08 -8.62 8.87
N LEU A 284 17.06 -7.88 9.35
CA LEU A 284 16.49 -8.12 10.66
C LEU A 284 15.87 -9.52 10.77
N CYS A 285 15.12 -9.97 9.76
CA CYS A 285 14.58 -11.33 9.73
C CYS A 285 15.70 -12.37 9.78
N GLU A 286 16.81 -12.16 9.09
CA GLU A 286 17.97 -13.06 9.11
C GLU A 286 18.64 -13.09 10.50
N PHE A 287 18.89 -11.92 11.10
CA PHE A 287 19.51 -11.83 12.43
C PHE A 287 18.68 -12.49 13.52
N ASP A 288 17.37 -12.25 13.52
CA ASP A 288 16.46 -12.80 14.52
C ASP A 288 15.93 -14.19 14.14
N SER A 289 16.43 -14.78 13.04
CA SER A 289 15.98 -16.08 12.51
C SER A 289 14.46 -16.16 12.33
N LEU A 290 13.84 -15.07 11.89
CA LEU A 290 12.40 -14.99 11.66
C LEU A 290 12.05 -15.73 10.37
N LYS A 291 11.27 -16.81 10.49
CA LYS A 291 10.72 -17.52 9.33
C LYS A 291 9.87 -16.57 8.49
N THR A 292 10.13 -16.56 7.18
CA THR A 292 9.36 -15.83 6.16
C THR A 292 8.80 -16.83 5.15
N GLN A 293 7.85 -16.37 4.34
CA GLN A 293 7.18 -17.15 3.30
C GLN A 293 7.11 -16.34 2.01
N GLN A 294 7.26 -17.01 0.88
CA GLN A 294 7.30 -16.40 -0.46
C GLN A 294 6.11 -16.86 -1.32
N LEU A 295 5.00 -17.30 -0.71
CA LEU A 295 3.84 -17.79 -1.46
C LEU A 295 3.31 -16.73 -2.44
N LEU A 296 3.30 -15.46 -2.03
CA LEU A 296 2.82 -14.35 -2.84
C LEU A 296 3.95 -13.64 -3.62
N ASP A 297 5.19 -14.13 -3.54
CA ASP A 297 6.29 -13.53 -4.29
C ASP A 297 6.13 -13.90 -5.77
N ARG A 298 5.92 -12.87 -6.60
CA ARG A 298 5.68 -13.01 -8.04
C ARG A 298 6.52 -11.96 -8.75
N PRO A 299 7.20 -12.32 -9.86
CA PRO A 299 7.76 -11.31 -10.73
C PRO A 299 6.62 -10.45 -11.29
N CYS A 300 6.62 -9.16 -10.93
CA CYS A 300 5.71 -8.21 -11.53
C CYS A 300 6.01 -8.10 -13.03
N SER A 301 4.98 -8.01 -13.87
CA SER A 301 5.09 -7.69 -15.29
C SER A 301 4.60 -6.26 -15.57
N GLY A 302 4.65 -5.83 -16.83
CA GLY A 302 4.24 -4.48 -17.24
C GLY A 302 5.04 -3.36 -16.55
N ILE A 303 4.35 -2.25 -16.25
CA ILE A 303 4.96 -1.05 -15.67
C ILE A 303 5.49 -1.34 -14.25
N ASN A 304 4.76 -2.14 -13.47
CA ASN A 304 5.12 -2.47 -12.09
C ASN A 304 6.46 -3.23 -12.05
N GLY A 305 6.63 -4.24 -12.91
CA GLY A 305 7.87 -5.00 -13.05
C GLY A 305 9.05 -4.16 -13.52
N LEU A 306 8.83 -3.31 -14.53
CA LEU A 306 9.86 -2.40 -15.05
C LEU A 306 10.34 -1.44 -13.96
N VAL A 307 9.41 -0.84 -13.22
CA VAL A 307 9.72 0.09 -12.12
C VAL A 307 10.44 -0.63 -10.97
N ALA A 308 9.98 -1.82 -10.58
CA ALA A 308 10.65 -2.61 -9.54
C ALA A 308 12.10 -2.91 -9.90
N SER A 309 12.35 -3.29 -11.16
CA SER A 309 13.70 -3.54 -11.70
C SER A 309 14.55 -2.26 -11.73
N PHE A 310 13.96 -1.14 -12.12
CA PHE A 310 14.62 0.16 -12.11
C PHE A 310 15.03 0.60 -10.70
N VAL A 311 14.12 0.49 -9.72
CA VAL A 311 14.41 0.84 -8.32
C VAL A 311 15.46 -0.08 -7.72
N ALA A 312 15.45 -1.37 -8.05
CA ALA A 312 16.49 -2.32 -7.65
C ALA A 312 17.87 -1.88 -8.13
N ARG A 313 18.01 -1.51 -9.41
CA ARG A 313 19.26 -0.97 -9.97
C ARG A 313 19.68 0.35 -9.30
N LEU A 314 18.72 1.27 -9.05
CA LEU A 314 19.04 2.51 -8.35
C LEU A 314 19.60 2.27 -6.94
N ARG A 315 19.11 1.23 -6.25
CA ARG A 315 19.58 0.85 -4.93
C ARG A 315 21.03 0.35 -4.96
N GLU A 316 21.38 -0.48 -5.95
CA GLU A 316 22.76 -0.97 -6.14
C GLU A 316 23.74 0.18 -6.31
N GLU A 317 23.37 1.20 -7.09
CA GLU A 317 24.22 2.38 -7.28
C GLU A 317 24.29 3.27 -6.03
N ASN A 318 23.16 3.50 -5.36
CA ASN A 318 23.11 4.28 -4.12
C ASN A 318 21.84 3.96 -3.31
N PRO A 319 21.97 3.28 -2.15
CA PRO A 319 20.83 2.92 -1.28
C PRO A 319 19.98 4.11 -0.81
N SER A 320 20.54 5.33 -0.79
CA SER A 320 19.81 6.53 -0.34
C SER A 320 18.75 6.99 -1.35
N ARG A 321 18.80 6.53 -2.61
CA ARG A 321 17.90 6.99 -3.67
C ARG A 321 16.45 6.60 -3.45
N GLU A 322 16.18 5.44 -2.83
CA GLU A 322 14.83 5.03 -2.45
C GLU A 322 14.18 6.07 -1.52
N HIS A 323 14.92 6.54 -0.50
CA HIS A 323 14.44 7.61 0.38
C HIS A 323 14.26 8.94 -0.33
N THR A 324 15.11 9.28 -1.30
CA THR A 324 14.97 10.50 -2.10
C THR A 324 13.66 10.49 -2.90
N ILE A 325 13.30 9.36 -3.52
CA ILE A 325 12.04 9.19 -4.25
C ILE A 325 10.86 9.43 -3.29
N VAL A 326 10.83 8.72 -2.16
CA VAL A 326 9.75 8.81 -1.17
C VAL A 326 9.64 10.23 -0.60
N ARG A 327 10.76 10.86 -0.20
CA ARG A 327 10.76 12.24 0.32
C ARG A 327 10.33 13.27 -0.71
N THR A 328 10.61 13.04 -1.99
CA THR A 328 10.17 13.94 -3.06
C THR A 328 8.66 13.87 -3.22
N ALA A 329 8.08 12.66 -3.25
CA ALA A 329 6.64 12.47 -3.30
C ALA A 329 5.92 13.02 -2.05
N GLN A 330 6.55 12.94 -0.87
CA GLN A 330 6.02 13.49 0.38
C GLN A 330 5.89 15.03 0.40
N LYS A 331 6.47 15.74 -0.58
CA LYS A 331 6.26 17.20 -0.72
C LYS A 331 4.89 17.54 -1.29
N LEU A 332 4.18 16.57 -1.88
CA LEU A 332 2.83 16.76 -2.37
C LEU A 332 1.86 16.96 -1.19
N LYS A 333 0.86 17.82 -1.38
CA LYS A 333 -0.14 18.13 -0.34
C LYS A 333 -0.93 16.85 0.00
N PRO A 334 -0.91 16.36 1.25
CA PRO A 334 -1.75 15.25 1.67
C PRO A 334 -3.23 15.64 1.62
N PHE A 335 -4.10 14.65 1.42
CA PHE A 335 -5.53 14.86 1.51
C PHE A 335 -6.00 14.95 2.98
N PRO A 336 -7.17 15.55 3.26
CA PRO A 336 -7.70 15.65 4.62
C PRO A 336 -7.86 14.28 5.31
N PHE A 337 -8.24 13.24 4.57
CA PHE A 337 -8.38 11.86 5.06
C PHE A 337 -7.05 11.14 5.35
N ASN A 338 -5.90 11.77 5.09
CA ASN A 338 -4.59 11.17 5.39
C ASN A 338 -4.12 11.42 6.83
N LYS A 339 -5.00 11.90 7.69
CA LYS A 339 -4.79 12.09 9.12
C LYS A 339 -6.04 11.64 9.86
N PHE A 340 -5.87 11.14 11.07
CA PHE A 340 -7.01 11.00 11.97
C PHE A 340 -7.47 12.39 12.44
N SER A 341 -8.78 12.60 12.55
CA SER A 341 -9.33 13.81 13.16
C SER A 341 -8.93 13.89 14.65
N ALA A 342 -8.65 15.11 15.13
CA ALA A 342 -8.11 15.36 16.47
C ALA A 342 -9.10 15.05 17.61
N ASN A 343 -10.39 14.91 17.31
CA ASN A 343 -11.44 14.72 18.32
C ASN A 343 -11.22 13.40 19.09
N GLY A 344 -10.90 13.52 20.39
CA GLY A 344 -10.70 12.40 21.31
C GLY A 344 -9.28 11.80 21.33
N TYR A 345 -8.30 12.36 20.62
CA TYR A 345 -6.94 11.81 20.60
C TYR A 345 -6.06 12.29 21.78
N HIS A 346 -6.36 13.46 22.34
CA HIS A 346 -5.52 14.09 23.38
C HIS A 346 -5.70 13.49 24.77
N ASP A 347 -6.74 12.70 24.99
CA ASP A 347 -7.14 12.24 26.33
C ASP A 347 -6.28 11.07 26.84
N PHE A 348 -5.58 10.35 25.96
CA PHE A 348 -4.87 9.12 26.29
C PHE A 348 -3.33 9.18 26.15
N LEU A 349 -2.78 10.31 25.68
CA LEU A 349 -1.33 10.47 25.51
C LEU A 349 -0.74 11.41 26.57
N PRO A 350 0.38 11.00 27.24
CA PRO A 350 1.16 11.92 28.07
C PRO A 350 1.52 13.18 27.28
N SER A 351 1.48 14.35 27.92
CA SER A 351 1.69 15.66 27.26
C SER A 351 2.99 15.76 26.43
N ARG A 352 3.99 14.92 26.74
CA ARG A 352 5.28 14.83 26.01
C ARG A 352 5.23 14.00 24.71
N LEU A 353 4.19 13.18 24.53
CA LEU A 353 3.97 12.28 23.39
C LEU A 353 2.79 12.72 22.51
N ARG A 354 2.08 13.79 22.88
CA ARG A 354 1.00 14.34 22.06
C ARG A 354 1.56 14.74 20.70
N PRO A 355 1.00 14.23 19.59
CA PRO A 355 1.28 14.78 18.27
C PRO A 355 0.97 16.27 18.29
N LYS A 356 1.88 17.07 17.75
CA LYS A 356 1.56 18.45 17.40
C LYS A 356 0.68 18.38 16.15
N PHE A 357 -0.62 18.16 16.33
CA PHE A 357 -1.57 18.48 15.27
C PHE A 357 -1.40 19.98 15.01
N GLN A 358 -1.04 20.35 13.79
CA GLN A 358 -1.29 21.71 13.33
C GLN A 358 -2.80 21.84 13.30
N ASP A 359 -3.34 22.84 13.99
CA ASP A 359 -4.72 23.28 13.78
C ASP A 359 -4.87 23.51 12.27
N VAL A 360 -5.60 22.61 11.62
CA VAL A 360 -6.00 22.81 10.24
C VAL A 360 -7.24 23.67 10.33
N ASP A 361 -7.16 24.87 9.77
CA ASP A 361 -8.31 25.76 9.62
C ASP A 361 -9.49 24.96 9.06
N ASN A 362 -10.60 25.01 9.78
CA ASN A 362 -11.83 24.24 9.54
C ASN A 362 -12.61 24.74 8.30
N ASP A 363 -11.90 25.30 7.32
CA ASP A 363 -12.44 25.99 6.14
C ASP A 363 -12.17 25.25 4.82
N GLU A 364 -11.62 24.04 4.83
CA GLU A 364 -11.54 23.22 3.61
C GLU A 364 -12.87 22.50 3.35
N SER A 365 -13.72 23.21 2.60
CA SER A 365 -14.80 22.71 1.74
C SER A 365 -14.84 21.18 1.61
N ALA A 366 -15.95 20.59 2.05
CA ALA A 366 -16.33 19.19 1.94
C ALA A 366 -15.60 18.47 0.81
N PHE A 367 -14.65 17.60 1.18
CA PHE A 367 -14.06 16.68 0.23
C PHE A 367 -15.20 15.86 -0.38
N SER A 368 -15.42 15.97 -1.69
CA SER A 368 -16.42 15.16 -2.36
C SER A 368 -16.08 13.69 -2.11
N GLU A 369 -16.98 12.95 -1.47
CA GLU A 369 -16.84 11.52 -1.13
C GLU A 369 -16.72 10.60 -2.38
N LEU A 370 -16.60 11.20 -3.56
CA LEU A 370 -16.53 10.55 -4.85
C LEU A 370 -15.11 10.06 -5.10
N LEU A 371 -14.97 8.75 -5.03
CA LEU A 371 -13.74 8.03 -5.29
C LEU A 371 -13.96 7.07 -6.46
N CYS A 372 -12.88 6.70 -7.13
CA CYS A 372 -12.91 5.67 -8.17
C CYS A 372 -13.55 4.37 -7.63
N LEU A 373 -14.41 3.77 -8.46
CA LEU A 373 -15.12 2.53 -8.21
C LEU A 373 -14.17 1.37 -7.84
N ILE A 374 -13.06 1.24 -8.56
CA ILE A 374 -12.15 0.10 -8.47
C ILE A 374 -11.00 0.39 -7.50
N CYS A 375 -10.21 1.43 -7.76
CA CYS A 375 -8.99 1.70 -7.01
C CYS A 375 -9.18 2.68 -5.83
N ARG A 376 -10.37 3.26 -5.65
CA ARG A 376 -10.67 4.24 -4.59
C ARG A 376 -9.76 5.49 -4.61
N SER A 377 -9.14 5.78 -5.76
CA SER A 377 -8.42 7.03 -5.97
C SER A 377 -9.38 8.23 -5.97
N PRO A 378 -9.00 9.35 -5.35
CA PRO A 378 -9.75 10.60 -5.50
C PRO A 378 -9.68 11.10 -6.95
N PHE A 379 -10.78 11.68 -7.41
CA PHE A 379 -10.87 12.27 -8.74
C PHE A 379 -10.24 13.66 -8.78
N SER A 380 -9.53 13.93 -9.86
CA SER A 380 -9.14 15.29 -10.25
C SER A 380 -10.37 16.13 -10.61
N GLU A 381 -10.22 17.46 -10.62
CA GLU A 381 -11.31 18.38 -10.99
C GLU A 381 -11.90 18.07 -12.38
N SER A 382 -11.05 17.73 -13.35
CA SER A 382 -11.49 17.32 -14.69
C SER A 382 -12.28 16.02 -14.70
N GLU A 383 -11.91 15.04 -13.86
CA GLU A 383 -12.65 13.78 -13.75
C GLU A 383 -13.99 13.98 -13.05
N LEU A 384 -14.06 14.87 -12.04
CA LEU A 384 -15.30 15.25 -11.37
C LEU A 384 -16.28 15.92 -12.35
N GLN A 385 -15.82 16.89 -13.15
CA GLN A 385 -16.65 17.55 -14.16
C GLN A 385 -17.18 16.56 -15.20
N ASN A 386 -16.34 15.62 -15.66
CA ASN A 386 -16.76 14.57 -16.57
C ASN A 386 -17.81 13.65 -15.93
N LEU A 387 -17.62 13.26 -14.67
CA LEU A 387 -18.56 12.44 -13.92
C LEU A 387 -19.91 13.14 -13.73
N GLU A 388 -19.91 14.41 -13.31
CA GLU A 388 -21.12 15.21 -13.15
C GLU A 388 -21.88 15.36 -14.48
N SER A 389 -21.16 15.70 -15.56
CA SER A 389 -21.78 15.81 -16.88
C SER A 389 -22.41 14.50 -17.36
N THR A 390 -21.81 13.36 -17.00
CA THR A 390 -22.32 12.04 -17.35
C THR A 390 -23.51 11.67 -16.48
N ARG A 391 -23.52 12.01 -15.18
CA ARG A 391 -24.69 11.80 -14.30
C ARG A 391 -25.95 12.48 -14.82
N HIS A 392 -25.82 13.67 -15.40
CA HIS A 392 -26.96 14.40 -15.95
C HIS A 392 -27.46 13.83 -17.29
N LYS A 393 -26.60 13.15 -18.06
CA LYS A 393 -26.90 12.68 -19.42
C LYS A 393 -27.15 11.17 -19.51
N SER A 394 -26.68 10.38 -18.54
CA SER A 394 -26.68 8.92 -18.63
C SER A 394 -28.08 8.34 -18.48
N GLN A 395 -28.53 7.61 -19.49
CA GLN A 395 -29.76 6.81 -19.43
C GLN A 395 -29.48 5.35 -19.03
N LYS A 396 -28.22 4.90 -19.07
CA LYS A 396 -27.81 3.52 -18.77
C LYS A 396 -26.84 3.45 -17.59
N LYS A 397 -27.01 2.41 -16.77
CA LYS A 397 -26.20 2.13 -15.58
C LYS A 397 -24.70 1.95 -15.88
N ILE A 398 -24.37 1.44 -17.07
CA ILE A 398 -22.99 1.14 -17.49
C ILE A 398 -22.20 2.42 -17.76
N ASP A 399 -22.83 3.44 -18.36
CA ASP A 399 -22.19 4.74 -18.58
C ASP A 399 -21.82 5.39 -17.25
N LEU A 400 -22.70 5.19 -16.25
CA LEU A 400 -22.45 5.63 -14.88
C LEU A 400 -21.25 4.89 -14.28
N TYR A 401 -21.23 3.55 -14.24
CA TYR A 401 -20.09 2.79 -13.71
C TYR A 401 -18.76 3.15 -14.39
N THR A 402 -18.79 3.35 -15.70
CA THR A 402 -17.62 3.78 -16.48
C THR A 402 -17.14 5.17 -16.04
N ALA A 403 -18.05 6.12 -15.82
CA ALA A 403 -17.71 7.45 -15.35
C ALA A 403 -17.14 7.45 -13.92
N TYR A 404 -17.49 6.46 -13.09
CA TYR A 404 -16.90 6.26 -11.76
C TYR A 404 -15.53 5.57 -11.79
N CYS A 405 -14.94 5.30 -12.95
CA CYS A 405 -13.55 4.83 -13.05
C CYS A 405 -12.61 6.02 -13.30
N CYS A 406 -11.55 6.16 -12.51
CA CYS A 406 -10.51 7.15 -12.80
C CYS A 406 -9.79 6.83 -14.11
N GLN A 407 -9.09 7.82 -14.66
CA GLN A 407 -8.44 7.71 -15.98
C GLN A 407 -7.46 6.53 -16.06
N SER A 408 -6.74 6.24 -14.98
CA SER A 408 -5.82 5.10 -14.91
C SER A 408 -6.56 3.76 -14.94
N CYS A 409 -7.64 3.59 -14.17
CA CYS A 409 -8.46 2.38 -14.25
C CYS A 409 -9.15 2.23 -15.60
N HIS A 410 -9.61 3.35 -16.19
CA HIS A 410 -10.20 3.34 -17.51
C HIS A 410 -9.21 2.87 -18.58
N PHE A 411 -7.93 3.25 -18.48
CA PHE A 411 -6.92 2.86 -19.46
C PHE A 411 -6.38 1.45 -19.25
N GLN A 412 -6.19 1.03 -17.99
CA GLN A 412 -5.45 -0.19 -17.66
C GLN A 412 -6.36 -1.37 -17.28
N ILE A 413 -7.48 -1.10 -16.61
CA ILE A 413 -8.33 -2.16 -16.02
C ILE A 413 -9.55 -2.43 -16.88
N LEU A 414 -10.20 -1.41 -17.43
CA LEU A 414 -11.37 -1.62 -18.29
C LEU A 414 -10.96 -2.34 -19.59
N PRO A 415 -11.77 -3.29 -20.09
CA PRO A 415 -11.48 -3.98 -21.35
C PRO A 415 -11.54 -3.01 -22.55
N GLY A 416 -10.88 -3.36 -23.66
CA GLY A 416 -10.81 -2.47 -24.83
C GLY A 416 -12.13 -2.28 -25.60
N GLY A 417 -13.07 -3.22 -25.47
CA GLY A 417 -14.38 -3.18 -26.12
C GLY A 417 -15.49 -2.71 -25.19
N ARG A 418 -16.27 -1.70 -25.61
CA ARG A 418 -17.44 -1.20 -24.86
C ARG A 418 -18.54 -2.25 -24.72
N ASP A 419 -18.64 -3.17 -25.67
CA ASP A 419 -19.54 -4.32 -25.66
C ASP A 419 -19.25 -5.29 -24.51
N LEU A 420 -18.02 -5.30 -23.99
CA LEU A 420 -17.62 -6.14 -22.87
C LEU A 420 -17.89 -5.50 -21.51
N TYR A 421 -18.31 -4.23 -21.45
CA TYR A 421 -18.48 -3.51 -20.19
C TYR A 421 -19.59 -4.09 -19.33
N ASP A 422 -20.73 -4.41 -19.96
CA ASP A 422 -21.88 -5.01 -19.26
C ASP A 422 -21.46 -6.27 -18.52
N HIS A 423 -20.73 -7.15 -19.22
CA HIS A 423 -20.21 -8.38 -18.65
C HIS A 423 -19.18 -8.09 -17.55
N PHE A 424 -18.18 -7.24 -17.84
CA PHE A 424 -17.12 -6.89 -16.89
C PHE A 424 -17.68 -6.31 -15.57
N PHE A 425 -18.56 -5.32 -15.63
CA PHE A 425 -19.17 -4.72 -14.44
C PHE A 425 -20.08 -5.71 -13.70
N SER A 426 -20.70 -6.66 -14.41
CA SER A 426 -21.48 -7.74 -13.78
C SER A 426 -20.62 -8.73 -13.01
N LEU A 427 -19.31 -8.81 -13.30
CA LEU A 427 -18.34 -9.67 -12.61
C LEU A 427 -17.68 -9.01 -11.41
N LEU A 428 -17.74 -7.67 -11.28
CA LEU A 428 -17.17 -6.96 -10.13
C LEU A 428 -17.86 -7.36 -8.81
N PRO A 429 -17.15 -7.28 -7.66
CA PRO A 429 -17.78 -7.48 -6.36
C PRO A 429 -18.88 -6.44 -6.08
N ARG A 430 -20.01 -6.87 -5.54
CA ARG A 430 -21.14 -5.98 -5.16
C ARG A 430 -20.75 -4.81 -4.29
N PHE A 431 -19.82 -5.00 -3.37
CA PHE A 431 -19.36 -3.93 -2.49
C PHE A 431 -18.86 -2.69 -3.27
N TRP A 432 -18.33 -2.89 -4.48
CA TRP A 432 -17.95 -1.79 -5.36
C TRP A 432 -19.19 -1.18 -6.04
N THR A 433 -20.04 -2.01 -6.65
CA THR A 433 -21.17 -1.53 -7.45
C THR A 433 -22.32 -0.94 -6.62
N GLU A 434 -22.60 -1.46 -5.42
CA GLU A 434 -23.65 -0.97 -4.52
C GLU A 434 -23.47 0.50 -4.13
N ARG A 435 -22.23 1.00 -4.06
CA ARG A 435 -21.95 2.41 -3.76
C ARG A 435 -22.40 3.34 -4.89
N VAL A 436 -22.22 2.89 -6.13
CA VAL A 436 -22.69 3.65 -7.29
C VAL A 436 -24.20 3.56 -7.41
N ASP A 437 -24.77 2.39 -7.10
CA ASP A 437 -26.21 2.17 -7.11
C ASP A 437 -26.93 3.05 -6.08
N THR A 438 -26.41 3.10 -4.86
CA THR A 438 -26.94 3.97 -3.79
C THR A 438 -26.80 5.45 -4.14
N ALA A 439 -25.66 5.87 -4.70
CA ALA A 439 -25.47 7.23 -5.18
C ALA A 439 -26.38 7.59 -6.37
N SER A 440 -26.70 6.62 -7.24
CA SER A 440 -27.64 6.83 -8.35
C SER A 440 -29.08 6.96 -7.87
N ALA A 441 -29.48 6.13 -6.90
CA ALA A 441 -30.83 6.13 -6.34
C ALA A 441 -31.13 7.39 -5.50
N SER A 442 -30.13 7.93 -4.81
CA SER A 442 -30.29 9.22 -4.11
C SER A 442 -30.50 10.37 -5.10
N HIS A 443 -29.81 10.36 -6.23
CA HIS A 443 -29.99 11.37 -7.28
C HIS A 443 -31.33 11.25 -8.00
N SER A 444 -31.81 10.04 -8.31
CA SER A 444 -33.15 9.88 -8.91
C SER A 444 -34.22 10.37 -7.94
N SER A 445 -34.13 10.02 -6.66
CA SER A 445 -35.07 10.48 -5.64
C SER A 445 -35.07 12.00 -5.45
N LEU A 446 -33.90 12.64 -5.55
CA LEU A 446 -33.81 14.11 -5.54
C LEU A 446 -34.40 14.71 -6.82
N ARG A 447 -34.12 14.13 -7.99
CA ARG A 447 -34.70 14.61 -9.26
C ARG A 447 -36.21 14.55 -9.24
N ASP A 448 -36.79 13.43 -8.79
CA ASP A 448 -38.24 13.24 -8.67
C ASP A 448 -38.88 14.28 -7.71
N GLN A 449 -38.15 14.70 -6.66
CA GLN A 449 -38.61 15.73 -5.72
C GLN A 449 -38.54 17.15 -6.29
N ILE A 450 -37.73 17.39 -7.31
CA ILE A 450 -37.53 18.72 -7.92
C ILE A 450 -38.19 18.79 -9.30
N GLU A 451 -38.75 17.69 -9.81
CA GLU A 451 -39.32 17.58 -11.17
C GLU A 451 -40.43 18.61 -11.43
N ASP A 452 -41.27 18.90 -10.43
CA ASP A 452 -42.31 19.94 -10.48
C ASP A 452 -41.75 21.38 -10.59
N TYR A 453 -40.45 21.57 -10.39
CA TYR A 453 -39.75 22.85 -10.45
C TYR A 453 -38.77 22.96 -11.62
N LEU A 454 -38.59 21.89 -12.40
CA LEU A 454 -37.76 21.91 -13.60
C LEU A 454 -38.57 22.55 -14.74
N LEU A 455 -37.97 23.55 -15.39
CA LEU A 455 -38.53 24.09 -16.62
C LEU A 455 -38.45 22.98 -17.68
N GLU A 456 -39.55 22.74 -18.40
CA GLU A 456 -39.55 21.84 -19.54
C GLU A 456 -38.48 22.33 -20.52
N ASP A 457 -37.58 21.44 -20.95
CA ASP A 457 -36.61 21.76 -21.99
C ASP A 457 -37.42 22.06 -23.25
N ASP A 458 -37.60 23.35 -23.56
CA ASP A 458 -38.16 23.79 -24.82
C ASP A 458 -37.28 23.19 -25.93
N ASP A 459 -37.86 22.19 -26.60
CA ASP A 459 -37.33 21.56 -27.81
C ASP A 459 -37.28 22.67 -28.87
N ASP A 460 -36.18 23.44 -28.89
CA ASP A 460 -35.89 24.46 -29.88
C ASP A 460 -35.72 23.76 -31.24
N GLY A 461 -36.85 23.51 -31.88
CA GLY A 461 -36.93 23.25 -33.30
C GLY A 461 -36.50 24.48 -34.08
N ASN A 462 -35.27 24.47 -34.59
CA ASN A 462 -34.95 24.90 -35.96
C ASN A 462 -33.59 24.41 -36.44
#